data_AF-A0A1F6LMZ0-F1
#
_entry.id   AF-A0A1F6LMZ0-F1
#
_cell.length_a   1.000
_cell.length_b   1.000
_cell.length_c   1.000
_cell.angle_alpha   90.00
_cell.angle_beta   90.00
_cell.angle_gamma   90.00
#
_symmetry.space_group_name_H-M   'P 1'
#
loop_
_entity.id
_entity.type
_entity.pdbx_description
1 polymer ?
#
loop_
_entity_poly.entity_id
_entity_poly.type
_entity_poly.pdbx_seq_one_letter_code
_entity_poly.pdbx_strand_id
1 'polypeptide(L)'
;MFDEALWAGAHATRNFVLNDPVLDWLNLYGEQKGFIRDTGLPGYDPRTDMSAFLFKKGIEFEQAVIGHLKTRAAVVTIAVEPGQIRDPQMAEQTVDAMARGAPIIYKGVLHDDRHQTYGSPDLMVRSNILHELFPAALSAGDAAVSAPAVKGGSFHYRIVDIKFTTLDLLVSGELGNSDSGPAYKAQLFIYNRALAQIQGYLPPVSYLLGRGWKQTIKGETRRGVNAMELLAPVSQTGMVSREKTIAAVVDAACDWVRRVRSDGMNWTVCPHPSVPELRPNMGNKEDAPWAEAKKAIVDELDDLTVLWQVGAGKRDAACRQGIRSWRDKRCTAEAVGITGAKQQPILQAILDINQREDGPTLSPDRVTACREIWGPDPPLEFFVDFETVTDLNDDFSDFPRRGGQPMIFMIGCGHMENDAWTFKCFTATSLTPSAEAVIIDDWIDHMGQIRLKTGNGIERPVVYHWSHAETTNLSTAYNASVQRHPDKAGKWSSPHWFDFLKEVMRAEPVVVRGALGFGLKMIARAMHRHGLIQTLWGEGSMDGLGAMVGAWWCCEEAAKNGLRSCDISLMKEIEHYNEIDCRVMMEIVHHLRKNH
;
A
#
# COMPACT_ATOMS: atom_id res chain seq x y z
N MET A 1 5.18 33.07 20.27
CA MET A 1 3.88 32.49 19.85
C MET A 1 4.18 31.62 18.65
N PHE A 2 3.72 30.37 18.65
CA PHE A 2 4.00 29.41 17.58
C PHE A 2 3.21 29.83 16.33
N ASP A 3 3.89 30.37 15.31
CA ASP A 3 3.24 30.77 14.06
C ASP A 3 3.10 29.56 13.13
N GLU A 4 1.88 29.06 12.97
CA GLU A 4 1.61 27.87 12.14
C GLU A 4 1.98 28.07 10.66
N ALA A 5 2.07 29.32 10.16
CA ALA A 5 2.49 29.57 8.79
C ALA A 5 4.00 29.31 8.59
N LEU A 6 4.81 29.49 9.63
CA LEU A 6 6.28 29.39 9.56
C LEU A 6 6.81 28.01 9.93
N TRP A 7 6.14 27.32 10.87
CA TRP A 7 6.66 26.09 11.46
C TRP A 7 6.20 24.83 10.74
N ALA A 8 7.13 24.00 10.26
CA ALA A 8 6.81 22.73 9.61
C ALA A 8 6.92 21.54 10.58
N GLY A 9 5.82 20.79 10.74
CA GLY A 9 5.81 19.57 11.55
C GLY A 9 6.49 18.42 10.80
N ALA A 10 7.22 17.56 11.49
CA ALA A 10 7.94 16.44 10.86
C ALA A 10 7.03 15.49 10.06
N HIS A 11 5.78 15.31 10.48
CA HIS A 11 4.80 14.51 9.74
C HIS A 11 4.25 15.21 8.49
N ALA A 12 4.26 16.56 8.47
CA ALA A 12 3.68 17.35 7.39
C ALA A 12 4.51 17.29 6.09
N THR A 13 5.77 16.82 6.16
CA THR A 13 6.61 16.65 4.97
C THR A 13 6.29 15.38 4.18
N ARG A 14 5.44 14.49 4.70
CA ARG A 14 5.17 13.15 4.12
C ARG A 14 4.76 13.21 2.65
N ASN A 15 3.71 13.96 2.32
CA ASN A 15 3.11 13.91 1.00
C ASN A 15 4.05 14.48 -0.08
N PHE A 16 4.76 15.57 0.23
CA PHE A 16 5.81 16.08 -0.64
C PHE A 16 6.92 15.05 -0.89
N VAL A 17 7.40 14.39 0.17
CA VAL A 17 8.46 13.38 0.08
C VAL A 17 8.01 12.16 -0.74
N LEU A 18 6.73 11.80 -0.69
CA LEU A 18 6.12 10.73 -1.48
C LEU A 18 5.71 11.17 -2.90
N ASN A 19 6.08 12.39 -3.31
CA ASN A 19 5.76 12.99 -4.61
C ASN A 19 4.26 13.10 -4.89
N ASP A 20 3.45 13.39 -3.87
CA ASP A 20 2.01 13.67 -4.01
C ASP A 20 1.56 14.90 -3.19
N PRO A 21 2.24 16.07 -3.32
CA PRO A 21 1.99 17.25 -2.49
C PRO A 21 0.59 17.86 -2.66
N VAL A 22 -0.15 17.52 -3.72
CA VAL A 22 -1.57 17.90 -3.86
C VAL A 22 -2.41 17.47 -2.65
N LEU A 23 -2.03 16.39 -1.96
CA LEU A 23 -2.71 15.93 -0.74
C LEU A 23 -2.60 16.94 0.40
N ASP A 24 -1.47 17.66 0.53
CA ASP A 24 -1.34 18.74 1.53
C ASP A 24 -2.29 19.89 1.23
N TRP A 25 -2.45 20.21 -0.05
CA TRP A 25 -3.38 21.24 -0.50
C TRP A 25 -4.84 20.81 -0.31
N LEU A 26 -5.19 19.56 -0.63
CA LEU A 26 -6.53 19.00 -0.41
C LEU A 26 -6.88 18.97 1.09
N ASN A 27 -5.92 18.60 1.94
CA ASN A 27 -6.11 18.62 3.40
C ASN A 27 -6.44 20.00 3.97
N LEU A 28 -5.91 21.08 3.38
CA LEU A 28 -6.13 22.45 3.84
C LEU A 28 -7.32 23.14 3.16
N TYR A 29 -7.51 22.90 1.86
CA TYR A 29 -8.40 23.69 1.01
C TYR A 29 -9.39 22.87 0.18
N GLY A 30 -9.27 21.54 0.16
CA GLY A 30 -10.08 20.67 -0.71
C GLY A 30 -11.58 20.91 -0.57
N GLU A 31 -12.10 20.88 0.67
CA GLU A 31 -13.52 21.09 0.97
C GLU A 31 -13.98 22.50 0.58
N GLN A 32 -13.18 23.53 0.89
CA GLN A 32 -13.46 24.91 0.51
C GLN A 32 -13.45 25.11 -1.01
N LYS A 33 -12.73 24.25 -1.75
CA LYS A 33 -12.63 24.25 -3.21
C LYS A 33 -13.63 23.28 -3.87
N GLY A 34 -14.53 22.67 -3.09
CA GLY A 34 -15.62 21.84 -3.58
C GLY A 34 -15.29 20.35 -3.72
N PHE A 35 -14.12 19.90 -3.28
CA PHE A 35 -13.80 18.47 -3.22
C PHE A 35 -14.41 17.84 -1.96
N ILE A 36 -14.83 16.59 -2.08
CA ILE A 36 -15.43 15.83 -0.98
C ILE A 36 -14.43 14.77 -0.55
N ARG A 37 -14.23 14.62 0.77
CA ARG A 37 -13.43 13.52 1.33
C ARG A 37 -14.11 12.19 1.04
N ASP A 38 -13.35 11.14 0.85
CA ASP A 38 -13.87 9.78 0.62
C ASP A 38 -14.85 9.36 1.73
N THR A 39 -14.58 9.77 2.99
CA THR A 39 -15.44 9.52 4.15
C THR A 39 -16.79 10.25 4.12
N GLY A 40 -16.95 11.24 3.25
CA GLY A 40 -18.19 12.00 3.03
C GLY A 40 -18.96 11.56 1.78
N LEU A 41 -18.46 10.60 1.01
CA LEU A 41 -19.13 10.13 -0.21
C LEU A 41 -20.29 9.18 0.11
N PRO A 42 -21.36 9.18 -0.71
CA PRO A 42 -22.39 8.14 -0.64
C PRO A 42 -21.78 6.75 -0.81
N GLY A 43 -22.18 5.81 0.04
CA GLY A 43 -21.66 4.43 0.02
C GLY A 43 -20.32 4.24 0.74
N TYR A 44 -19.77 5.26 1.41
CA TYR A 44 -18.66 5.04 2.34
C TYR A 44 -19.09 4.14 3.50
N ASP A 45 -18.30 3.10 3.76
CA ASP A 45 -18.46 2.20 4.89
C ASP A 45 -17.17 2.15 5.71
N PRO A 46 -17.14 2.68 6.95
CA PRO A 46 -15.94 2.65 7.77
C PRO A 46 -15.46 1.24 8.12
N ARG A 47 -16.31 0.21 7.96
CA ARG A 47 -15.95 -1.20 8.21
C ARG A 47 -15.04 -1.78 7.12
N THR A 48 -14.90 -1.09 5.99
CA THR A 48 -14.04 -1.49 4.86
C THR A 48 -12.86 -0.53 4.66
N ASP A 49 -12.65 0.43 5.57
CA ASP A 49 -11.60 1.45 5.47
C ASP A 49 -10.24 0.93 5.96
N MET A 50 -9.34 0.63 5.02
CA MET A 50 -7.98 0.16 5.30
C MET A 50 -7.13 1.22 6.01
N SER A 51 -7.28 2.50 5.68
CA SER A 51 -6.50 3.56 6.32
C SER A 51 -6.88 3.72 7.79
N ALA A 52 -8.18 3.70 8.10
CA ALA A 52 -8.67 3.70 9.48
C ALA A 52 -8.20 2.47 10.26
N PHE A 53 -8.24 1.29 9.64
CA PHE A 53 -7.74 0.06 10.23
C PHE A 53 -6.24 0.11 10.55
N LEU A 54 -5.41 0.53 9.58
CA LEU A 54 -3.96 0.65 9.76
C LEU A 54 -3.58 1.68 10.83
N PHE A 55 -4.32 2.79 10.91
CA PHE A 55 -4.10 3.79 11.95
C PHE A 55 -4.36 3.21 13.35
N LYS A 56 -5.47 2.48 13.53
CA LYS A 56 -5.78 1.78 14.78
C LYS A 56 -4.69 0.76 15.14
N LYS A 57 -4.28 -0.08 14.19
CA LYS A 57 -3.20 -1.07 14.40
C LYS A 57 -1.85 -0.42 14.70
N GLY A 58 -1.56 0.74 14.13
CA GLY A 58 -0.40 1.55 14.45
C GLY A 58 -0.34 1.92 15.93
N ILE A 59 -1.45 2.41 16.49
CA ILE A 59 -1.57 2.77 17.90
C ILE A 59 -1.41 1.54 18.79
N GLU A 60 -2.08 0.44 18.47
CA GLU A 60 -1.99 -0.82 19.23
C GLU A 60 -0.56 -1.37 19.25
N PHE A 61 0.13 -1.36 18.10
CA PHE A 61 1.52 -1.78 17.98
C PHE A 61 2.46 -0.89 18.80
N GLU A 62 2.31 0.44 18.71
CA GLU A 62 3.08 1.38 19.50
C GLU A 62 2.89 1.10 21.00
N GLN A 63 1.65 0.91 21.46
CA GLN A 63 1.34 0.56 22.84
C GLN A 63 1.99 -0.76 23.28
N ALA A 64 1.98 -1.79 22.44
CA ALA A 64 2.63 -3.07 22.72
C ALA A 64 4.16 -2.90 22.88
N VAL A 65 4.80 -2.12 22.00
CA VAL A 65 6.24 -1.77 22.12
C VAL A 65 6.51 -1.05 23.43
N ILE A 66 5.72 -0.02 23.78
CA ILE A 66 5.92 0.72 25.04
C ILE A 66 5.69 -0.18 26.26
N GLY A 67 4.65 -1.02 26.24
CA GLY A 67 4.37 -2.01 27.28
C GLY A 67 5.57 -2.93 27.51
N HIS A 68 6.17 -3.44 26.43
CA HIS A 68 7.38 -4.26 26.51
C HIS A 68 8.59 -3.50 27.04
N LEU A 69 8.85 -2.28 26.55
CA LEU A 69 9.99 -1.48 26.99
C LEU A 69 9.93 -1.12 28.48
N LYS A 70 8.74 -0.89 29.03
CA LYS A 70 8.53 -0.65 30.47
C LYS A 70 8.97 -1.83 31.35
N THR A 71 9.03 -3.05 30.81
CA THR A 71 9.57 -4.22 31.53
C THR A 71 11.10 -4.26 31.58
N ARG A 72 11.77 -3.47 30.74
CA ARG A 72 13.23 -3.47 30.56
C ARG A 72 13.91 -2.23 31.13
N ALA A 73 13.26 -1.06 31.04
CA ALA A 73 13.80 0.21 31.50
C ALA A 73 12.69 1.17 31.94
N ALA A 74 13.05 2.17 32.75
CA ALA A 74 12.14 3.25 33.10
C ALA A 74 11.81 4.11 31.86
N VAL A 75 10.52 4.33 31.62
CA VAL A 75 10.00 5.15 30.52
C VAL A 75 9.32 6.38 31.08
N VAL A 76 9.77 7.57 30.66
CA VAL A 76 9.17 8.86 31.01
C VAL A 76 8.33 9.33 29.82
N THR A 77 7.03 9.54 30.01
CA THR A 77 6.13 10.09 28.97
C THR A 77 6.07 11.60 29.10
N ILE A 78 6.21 12.32 27.99
CA ILE A 78 6.10 13.79 27.96
C ILE A 78 4.75 14.22 27.39
N ALA A 79 4.55 14.11 26.08
CA ALA A 79 3.27 14.44 25.46
C ALA A 79 2.30 13.24 25.49
N VAL A 80 1.05 13.53 25.85
CA VAL A 80 -0.06 12.57 25.89
C VAL A 80 -1.08 12.88 24.79
N GLU A 81 -1.29 14.16 24.50
CA GLU A 81 -2.27 14.64 23.52
C GLU A 81 -1.61 15.18 22.25
N PRO A 82 -2.20 15.00 21.05
CA PRO A 82 -1.61 15.46 19.79
C PRO A 82 -1.30 16.96 19.73
N GLY A 83 -2.11 17.81 20.39
CA GLY A 83 -1.91 19.27 20.39
C GLY A 83 -0.68 19.73 21.16
N GLN A 84 -0.22 18.92 22.12
CA GLN A 84 0.91 19.24 23.02
C GLN A 84 2.25 19.30 22.29
N ILE A 85 2.36 18.76 21.07
CA ILE A 85 3.60 18.82 20.28
C ILE A 85 4.04 20.25 19.94
N ARG A 86 3.13 21.23 20.05
CA ARG A 86 3.41 22.66 19.83
C ARG A 86 3.60 23.45 21.12
N ASP A 87 3.40 22.83 22.27
CA ASP A 87 3.50 23.48 23.57
C ASP A 87 4.98 23.60 23.99
N PRO A 88 5.51 24.82 24.16
CA PRO A 88 6.87 25.03 24.63
C PRO A 88 7.15 24.38 25.99
N GLN A 89 6.15 24.27 26.88
CA GLN A 89 6.33 23.64 28.19
C GLN A 89 6.65 22.14 28.05
N MET A 90 6.11 21.48 27.03
CA MET A 90 6.40 20.06 26.77
C MET A 90 7.82 19.88 26.22
N ALA A 91 8.30 20.84 25.43
CA ALA A 91 9.69 20.87 24.99
C ALA A 91 10.65 21.05 26.18
N GLU A 92 10.34 21.95 27.11
CA GLU A 92 11.09 22.13 28.36
C GLU A 92 11.11 20.86 29.20
N GLN A 93 9.96 20.18 29.37
CA GLN A 93 9.89 18.90 30.09
C GLN A 93 10.74 17.80 29.44
N THR A 94 10.87 17.81 28.12
CA THR A 94 11.76 16.89 27.39
C THR A 94 13.22 17.15 27.75
N VAL A 95 13.65 18.41 27.75
CA VAL A 95 15.00 18.83 28.16
C VAL A 95 15.27 18.45 29.61
N ASP A 96 14.31 18.67 30.51
CA ASP A 96 14.41 18.29 31.91
C ASP A 96 14.57 16.78 32.10
N ALA A 97 13.82 15.97 31.33
CA ALA A 97 13.95 14.52 31.36
C ALA A 97 15.33 14.06 30.85
N MET A 98 15.86 14.70 29.81
CA MET A 98 17.23 14.46 29.33
C MET A 98 18.28 14.85 30.37
N ALA A 99 18.12 15.99 31.05
CA ALA A 99 19.02 16.47 32.09
C ALA A 99 19.05 15.53 33.31
N ARG A 100 17.91 14.90 33.65
CA ARG A 100 17.84 13.83 34.66
C ARG A 100 18.38 12.48 34.18
N GLY A 101 18.76 12.36 32.91
CA GLY A 101 19.28 11.13 32.32
C GLY A 101 18.24 10.02 32.21
N ALA A 102 16.97 10.34 31.97
CA ALA A 102 15.90 9.36 31.79
C ALA A 102 16.29 8.27 30.77
N PRO A 103 16.19 6.96 31.09
CA PRO A 103 16.62 5.89 30.19
C PRO A 103 15.93 5.93 28.82
N ILE A 104 14.60 6.10 28.84
CA ILE A 104 13.75 6.22 27.67
C ILE A 104 12.78 7.38 27.90
N ILE A 105 12.71 8.29 26.95
CA ILE A 105 11.71 9.36 26.91
C ILE A 105 10.74 9.01 25.77
N TYR A 106 9.47 8.78 26.12
CA TYR A 106 8.39 8.47 25.19
C TYR A 106 7.61 9.75 24.86
N LYS A 107 7.39 10.00 23.57
CA LYS A 107 6.72 11.20 23.05
C LYS A 107 7.35 12.52 23.52
N GLY A 108 8.68 12.59 23.44
CA GLY A 108 9.44 13.80 23.75
C GLY A 108 9.21 14.88 22.70
N VAL A 109 8.86 16.09 23.11
CA VAL A 109 8.60 17.21 22.20
C VAL A 109 9.89 17.93 21.85
N LEU A 110 10.16 18.09 20.55
CA LEU A 110 11.35 18.72 20.01
C LEU A 110 10.96 19.92 19.14
N HIS A 111 11.49 21.10 19.48
CA HIS A 111 11.38 22.33 18.69
C HIS A 111 12.76 22.73 18.17
N ASP A 112 12.87 22.96 16.87
CA ASP A 112 14.09 23.42 16.19
C ASP A 112 13.84 24.83 15.64
N ASP A 113 14.12 25.85 16.45
CA ASP A 113 13.94 27.26 16.10
C ASP A 113 14.76 27.67 14.87
N ARG A 114 15.95 27.04 14.69
CA ARG A 114 16.86 27.39 13.60
C ARG A 114 16.28 27.05 12.24
N HIS A 115 15.60 25.91 12.14
CA HIS A 115 14.98 25.45 10.90
C HIS A 115 13.46 25.62 10.90
N GLN A 116 12.88 26.13 11.99
CA GLN A 116 11.44 26.27 12.22
C GLN A 116 10.71 24.93 11.97
N THR A 117 11.24 23.86 12.56
CA THR A 117 10.65 22.52 12.49
C THR A 117 10.33 21.97 13.86
N TYR A 118 9.32 21.13 13.96
CA TYR A 118 8.91 20.56 15.25
C TYR A 118 8.35 19.15 15.12
N GLY A 119 8.28 18.45 16.25
CA GLY A 119 7.43 17.29 16.41
C GLY A 119 7.79 16.46 17.63
N SER A 120 7.27 15.24 17.68
CA SER A 120 7.46 14.33 18.79
C SER A 120 7.85 12.97 18.23
N PRO A 121 9.14 12.58 18.26
CA PRO A 121 9.52 11.18 18.05
C PRO A 121 8.78 10.27 19.03
N ASP A 122 8.53 9.03 18.63
CA ASP A 122 7.96 8.05 19.55
C ASP A 122 8.91 7.83 20.72
N LEU A 123 10.20 7.61 20.47
CA LEU A 123 11.19 7.37 21.52
C LEU A 123 12.46 8.21 21.34
N MET A 124 12.95 8.73 22.46
CA MET A 124 14.33 9.15 22.63
C MET A 124 15.00 8.21 23.63
N VAL A 125 15.94 7.40 23.17
CA VAL A 125 16.58 6.35 23.96
C VAL A 125 18.01 6.76 24.28
N ARG A 126 18.38 6.65 25.54
CA ARG A 126 19.76 6.88 26.00
C ARG A 126 20.70 5.86 25.34
N SER A 127 21.82 6.30 24.78
CA SER A 127 22.68 5.50 23.89
C SER A 127 23.18 4.19 24.50
N ASN A 128 23.51 4.17 25.80
CA ASN A 128 23.87 2.95 26.52
C ASN A 128 22.70 1.97 26.70
N ILE A 129 21.48 2.49 26.94
CA ILE A 129 20.27 1.68 27.02
C ILE A 129 19.89 1.14 25.64
N LEU A 130 20.07 1.93 24.59
CA LEU A 130 19.86 1.48 23.22
C LEU A 130 20.81 0.32 22.87
N HIS A 131 22.09 0.41 23.26
CA HIS A 131 23.05 -0.68 23.07
C HIS A 131 22.67 -1.95 23.85
N GLU A 132 22.13 -1.82 25.06
CA GLU A 132 21.65 -2.96 25.84
C GLU A 132 20.43 -3.63 25.19
N LEU A 133 19.45 -2.84 24.75
CA LEU A 133 18.22 -3.33 24.12
C LEU A 133 18.48 -3.88 22.71
N PHE A 134 19.39 -3.26 21.96
CA PHE A 134 19.71 -3.58 20.57
C PHE A 134 21.23 -3.54 20.34
N PRO A 135 21.97 -4.61 20.71
CA PRO A 135 23.43 -4.62 20.62
C PRO A 135 23.97 -4.41 19.20
N ALA A 136 23.21 -4.77 18.18
CA ALA A 136 23.57 -4.58 16.78
C ALA A 136 23.36 -3.15 16.26
N ALA A 137 22.59 -2.30 16.97
CA ALA A 137 22.25 -0.96 16.51
C ALA A 137 23.39 0.05 16.70
N LEU A 138 24.18 -0.11 17.78
CA LEU A 138 25.22 0.83 18.19
C LEU A 138 26.39 0.09 18.85
N SER A 139 27.64 0.46 18.54
CA SER A 139 28.80 -0.10 19.23
C SER A 139 28.91 0.41 20.66
N ALA A 140 29.61 -0.32 21.55
CA ALA A 140 29.84 0.13 22.92
C ALA A 140 30.61 1.46 22.99
N GLY A 141 31.55 1.68 22.06
CA GLY A 141 32.31 2.93 21.95
C GLY A 141 31.42 4.11 21.56
N ASP A 142 30.58 3.92 20.54
CA ASP A 142 29.61 4.95 20.15
C ASP A 142 28.60 5.20 21.27
N ALA A 143 28.14 4.15 21.96
CA ALA A 143 27.20 4.26 23.07
C ALA A 143 27.74 5.11 24.24
N ALA A 144 29.06 5.16 24.42
CA ALA A 144 29.73 5.90 25.48
C ALA A 144 30.02 7.38 25.15
N VAL A 145 29.72 7.84 23.92
CA VAL A 145 29.95 9.24 23.52
C VAL A 145 29.02 10.17 24.31
N SER A 146 29.61 11.14 25.03
CA SER A 146 28.86 12.17 25.74
C SER A 146 28.32 13.26 24.80
N ALA A 147 27.09 13.70 25.07
CA ALA A 147 26.54 14.92 24.48
C ALA A 147 26.85 16.16 25.35
N PRO A 148 27.42 17.25 24.82
CA PRO A 148 27.87 18.41 25.59
C PRO A 148 26.83 19.05 26.52
N ALA A 149 25.55 19.09 26.11
CA ALA A 149 24.49 19.72 26.90
C ALA A 149 23.82 18.76 27.90
N VAL A 150 24.13 17.45 27.83
CA VAL A 150 23.60 16.44 28.75
C VAL A 150 24.62 16.22 29.86
N LYS A 151 24.43 16.90 30.99
CA LYS A 151 25.37 16.89 32.11
C LYS A 151 25.37 15.53 32.83
N GLY A 152 26.56 15.06 33.24
CA GLY A 152 26.69 13.97 34.20
C GLY A 152 26.72 12.55 33.64
N GLY A 153 26.89 12.34 32.32
CA GLY A 153 26.94 11.00 31.75
C GLY A 153 27.80 10.80 30.50
N SER A 154 28.36 9.59 30.37
CA SER A 154 29.00 9.07 29.16
C SER A 154 27.96 8.53 28.19
N PHE A 155 27.01 9.37 27.79
CA PHE A 155 25.92 9.00 26.89
C PHE A 155 25.35 10.21 26.13
N HIS A 156 24.54 9.91 25.12
CA HIS A 156 23.71 10.85 24.37
C HIS A 156 22.34 10.20 24.10
N TYR A 157 21.38 10.95 23.55
CA TYR A 157 20.10 10.39 23.13
C TYR A 157 20.09 10.08 21.63
N ARG A 158 19.37 9.01 21.27
CA ARG A 158 19.09 8.60 19.89
C ARG A 158 17.58 8.57 19.67
N ILE A 159 17.17 9.00 18.49
CA ILE A 159 15.77 8.89 18.05
C ILE A 159 15.48 7.46 17.59
N VAL A 160 14.39 6.89 18.10
CA VAL A 160 13.78 5.67 17.58
C VAL A 160 12.30 5.96 17.33
N ASP A 161 11.83 5.78 16.11
CA ASP A 161 10.42 5.96 15.75
C ASP A 161 9.79 4.61 15.41
N ILE A 162 8.55 4.40 15.82
CA ILE A 162 7.84 3.12 15.74
C ILE A 162 6.88 3.19 14.56
N LYS A 163 6.92 2.18 13.68
CA LYS A 163 5.98 2.07 12.56
C LYS A 163 5.44 0.65 12.46
N PHE A 164 4.12 0.54 12.34
CA PHE A 164 3.45 -0.74 12.08
C PHE A 164 3.69 -1.17 10.62
N THR A 165 4.90 -1.65 10.34
CA THR A 165 5.36 -2.10 9.03
C THR A 165 6.46 -3.15 9.16
N THR A 166 6.60 -3.99 8.14
CA THR A 166 7.81 -4.81 7.99
C THR A 166 8.89 -3.96 7.30
N LEU A 167 10.04 -3.80 7.95
CA LEU A 167 11.15 -2.99 7.44
C LEU A 167 11.74 -3.65 6.19
N ASP A 168 11.81 -2.90 5.09
CA ASP A 168 12.53 -3.31 3.88
C ASP A 168 13.95 -2.74 3.93
N LEU A 169 14.95 -3.61 4.12
CA LEU A 169 16.34 -3.19 4.32
C LEU A 169 17.15 -3.33 3.04
N LEU A 170 17.98 -2.32 2.78
CA LEU A 170 19.01 -2.38 1.75
C LEU A 170 20.07 -3.44 2.09
N VAL A 171 20.92 -3.78 1.11
CA VAL A 171 22.08 -4.67 1.33
C VAL A 171 22.98 -4.18 2.46
N SER A 172 23.07 -2.86 2.67
CA SER A 172 23.82 -2.24 3.77
C SER A 172 23.20 -2.43 5.16
N GLY A 173 21.92 -2.82 5.23
CA GLY A 173 21.13 -2.88 6.46
C GLY A 173 20.32 -1.61 6.73
N GLU A 174 20.57 -0.51 6.01
CA GLU A 174 19.77 0.72 6.13
C GLU A 174 18.34 0.53 5.62
N LEU A 175 17.43 1.38 6.12
CA LEU A 175 16.06 1.43 5.61
C LEU A 175 16.05 1.71 4.08
N GLY A 176 15.22 0.98 3.34
CA GLY A 176 14.99 1.19 1.92
C GLY A 176 14.27 2.50 1.58
N ASN A 177 14.06 2.73 0.28
CA ASN A 177 13.33 3.88 -0.26
C ASN A 177 12.01 3.46 -0.95
N SER A 178 11.53 2.23 -0.70
CA SER A 178 10.22 1.76 -1.14
C SER A 178 9.10 2.30 -0.23
N ASP A 179 7.89 2.40 -0.80
CA ASP A 179 6.67 2.76 -0.08
C ASP A 179 6.84 4.03 0.77
N SER A 180 6.49 3.95 2.07
CA SER A 180 6.63 5.04 3.03
C SER A 180 8.07 5.28 3.54
N GLY A 181 9.04 4.47 3.13
CA GLY A 181 10.44 4.54 3.58
C GLY A 181 11.05 5.95 3.48
N PRO A 182 10.94 6.65 2.33
CA PRO A 182 11.45 8.02 2.19
C PRO A 182 10.82 9.00 3.19
N ALA A 183 9.51 8.90 3.45
CA ALA A 183 8.83 9.76 4.42
C ALA A 183 9.29 9.50 5.86
N TYR A 184 9.50 8.23 6.24
CA TYR A 184 10.06 7.88 7.55
C TYR A 184 11.48 8.42 7.73
N LYS A 185 12.31 8.38 6.68
CA LYS A 185 13.66 8.97 6.72
C LYS A 185 13.61 10.48 6.93
N ALA A 186 12.74 11.18 6.22
CA ALA A 186 12.56 12.63 6.37
C ALA A 186 12.10 13.00 7.80
N GLN A 187 11.13 12.27 8.35
CA GLN A 187 10.64 12.45 9.71
C GLN A 187 11.77 12.27 10.75
N LEU A 188 12.48 11.15 10.68
CA LEU A 188 13.62 10.85 11.57
C LEU A 188 14.74 11.89 11.46
N PHE A 189 15.03 12.38 10.25
CA PHE A 189 16.02 13.43 10.03
C PHE A 189 15.64 14.73 10.75
N ILE A 190 14.38 15.15 10.65
CA ILE A 190 13.89 16.36 11.34
C ILE A 190 14.04 16.21 12.86
N TYR A 191 13.62 15.08 13.42
CA TYR A 191 13.76 14.82 14.86
C TYR A 191 15.22 14.82 15.32
N ASN A 192 16.11 14.19 14.55
CA ASN A 192 17.52 14.10 14.91
C ASN A 192 18.24 15.46 14.80
N ARG A 193 17.86 16.29 13.82
CA ARG A 193 18.35 17.66 13.68
C ARG A 193 17.95 18.53 14.88
N ALA A 194 16.69 18.43 15.32
CA ALA A 194 16.20 19.13 16.51
C ALA A 194 16.90 18.64 17.78
N LEU A 195 17.00 17.32 17.97
CA LEU A 195 17.71 16.71 19.09
C LEU A 195 19.17 17.16 19.15
N ALA A 196 19.86 17.25 18.00
CA ALA A 196 21.24 17.67 17.94
C ALA A 196 21.46 19.09 18.49
N GLN A 197 20.53 20.02 18.23
CA GLN A 197 20.58 21.37 18.80
C GLN A 197 20.43 21.32 20.33
N ILE A 198 19.52 20.50 20.83
CA ILE A 198 19.22 20.40 22.27
C ILE A 198 20.38 19.78 23.04
N GLN A 199 20.95 18.66 22.56
CA GLN A 199 21.99 17.93 23.29
C GLN A 199 23.42 18.40 22.97
N GLY A 200 23.60 19.22 21.92
CA GLY A 200 24.91 19.71 21.47
C GLY A 200 25.77 18.66 20.75
N TYR A 201 25.17 17.53 20.35
CA TYR A 201 25.82 16.44 19.63
C TYR A 201 24.86 15.93 18.56
N LEU A 202 25.30 15.87 17.30
CA LEU A 202 24.54 15.30 16.19
C LEU A 202 24.80 13.79 16.11
N PRO A 203 23.83 12.94 16.46
CA PRO A 203 24.00 11.52 16.29
C PRO A 203 24.02 11.17 14.78
N PRO A 204 24.97 10.37 14.28
CA PRO A 204 25.08 10.06 12.85
C PRO A 204 23.89 9.27 12.28
N VAL A 205 23.11 8.62 13.15
CA VAL A 205 22.05 7.68 12.78
C VAL A 205 20.88 7.84 13.74
N SER A 206 19.67 7.77 13.19
CA SER A 206 18.41 7.54 13.90
C SER A 206 17.82 6.19 13.48
N TYR A 207 16.84 5.68 14.20
CA TYR A 207 16.36 4.32 13.98
C TYR A 207 14.86 4.24 13.75
N LEU A 208 14.46 3.30 12.91
CA LEU A 208 13.07 2.89 12.76
C LEU A 208 12.88 1.51 13.37
N LEU A 209 11.88 1.36 14.23
CA LEU A 209 11.41 0.08 14.76
C LEU A 209 10.17 -0.34 13.97
N GLY A 210 10.21 -1.55 13.41
CA GLY A 210 9.07 -2.15 12.72
C GLY A 210 8.65 -3.46 13.38
N ARG A 211 7.54 -4.05 12.90
CA ARG A 211 7.04 -5.35 13.39
C ARG A 211 7.87 -6.56 12.95
N GLY A 212 8.88 -6.32 12.12
CA GLY A 212 9.77 -7.31 11.54
C GLY A 212 10.62 -6.67 10.45
N TRP A 213 11.45 -7.45 9.79
CA TRP A 213 12.35 -6.96 8.74
C TRP A 213 12.53 -7.99 7.62
N LYS A 214 12.89 -7.52 6.43
CA LYS A 214 13.38 -8.34 5.31
C LYS A 214 14.60 -7.67 4.70
N GLN A 215 15.54 -8.47 4.24
CA GLN A 215 16.76 -8.00 3.59
C GLN A 215 17.20 -8.98 2.52
N THR A 216 17.49 -8.49 1.31
CA THR A 216 17.98 -9.33 0.21
C THR A 216 19.45 -9.03 -0.05
N ILE A 217 20.32 -10.03 0.12
CA ILE A 217 21.77 -9.94 -0.10
C ILE A 217 22.16 -11.00 -1.12
N LYS A 218 22.76 -10.58 -2.25
CA LYS A 218 23.21 -11.49 -3.32
C LYS A 218 22.12 -12.46 -3.81
N GLY A 219 20.87 -12.01 -3.85
CA GLY A 219 19.72 -12.80 -4.29
C GLY A 219 19.06 -13.64 -3.19
N GLU A 220 19.69 -13.79 -2.03
CA GLU A 220 19.10 -14.49 -0.88
C GLU A 220 18.32 -13.51 0.00
N THR A 221 17.05 -13.80 0.25
CA THR A 221 16.18 -12.98 1.11
C THR A 221 16.14 -13.56 2.53
N ARG A 222 16.59 -12.79 3.51
CA ARG A 222 16.44 -13.07 4.95
C ARG A 222 15.27 -12.28 5.52
N ARG A 223 14.63 -12.81 6.56
CA ARG A 223 13.48 -12.20 7.22
C ARG A 223 13.55 -12.43 8.72
N GLY A 224 13.14 -11.44 9.49
CA GLY A 224 12.90 -11.55 10.92
C GLY A 224 11.48 -11.10 11.27
N VAL A 225 10.88 -11.78 12.24
CA VAL A 225 9.49 -11.58 12.65
C VAL A 225 9.35 -11.03 14.07
N ASN A 226 10.48 -10.70 14.71
CA ASN A 226 10.54 -10.16 16.05
C ASN A 226 10.90 -8.65 15.99
N ALA A 227 10.02 -7.81 16.52
CA ALA A 227 10.17 -6.35 16.50
C ALA A 227 11.38 -5.85 17.31
N MET A 228 11.83 -6.61 18.30
CA MET A 228 12.98 -6.29 19.16
C MET A 228 14.30 -6.90 18.64
N GLU A 229 14.29 -7.55 17.47
CA GLU A 229 15.47 -8.18 16.89
C GLU A 229 16.40 -7.17 16.22
N LEU A 230 15.84 -6.21 15.49
CA LEU A 230 16.61 -5.29 14.65
C LEU A 230 15.91 -3.95 14.49
N LEU A 231 16.71 -2.88 14.55
CA LEU A 231 16.32 -1.53 14.18
C LEU A 231 16.88 -1.18 12.81
N ALA A 232 16.09 -0.54 11.94
CA ALA A 232 16.60 -0.02 10.67
C ALA A 232 17.32 1.31 10.91
N PRO A 233 18.64 1.42 10.64
CA PRO A 233 19.34 2.68 10.72
C PRO A 233 18.95 3.60 9.56
N VAL A 234 18.83 4.89 9.88
CA VAL A 234 18.68 6.00 8.95
C VAL A 234 19.82 6.98 9.18
N SER A 235 20.77 7.00 8.25
CA SER A 235 21.91 7.91 8.27
C SER A 235 21.51 9.36 8.02
N GLN A 236 22.12 10.29 8.76
CA GLN A 236 21.98 11.74 8.53
C GLN A 236 22.57 12.21 7.21
N THR A 237 23.49 11.44 6.63
CA THR A 237 24.05 11.70 5.29
C THR A 237 23.41 10.81 4.21
N GLY A 238 22.30 10.15 4.55
CA GLY A 238 21.61 9.24 3.66
C GLY A 238 20.97 9.91 2.43
N MET A 239 20.60 9.06 1.48
CA MET A 239 20.03 9.46 0.19
C MET A 239 18.61 8.90 0.05
N VAL A 240 17.68 9.70 -0.45
CA VAL A 240 16.32 9.24 -0.80
C VAL A 240 16.21 8.80 -2.27
N SER A 241 17.13 9.29 -3.11
CA SER A 241 17.32 8.84 -4.50
C SER A 241 18.78 9.05 -4.89
N ARG A 242 19.22 8.61 -6.08
CA ARG A 242 20.62 8.76 -6.53
C ARG A 242 21.13 10.20 -6.53
N GLU A 243 20.24 11.19 -6.66
CA GLU A 243 20.59 12.59 -6.83
C GLU A 243 20.14 13.49 -5.66
N LYS A 244 19.40 12.94 -4.69
CA LYS A 244 18.79 13.73 -3.61
C LYS A 244 19.18 13.20 -2.23
N THR A 245 19.87 14.02 -1.46
CA THR A 245 20.14 13.79 -0.03
C THR A 245 18.86 13.94 0.78
N ILE A 246 18.78 13.28 1.94
CA ILE A 246 17.63 13.45 2.85
C ILE A 246 17.48 14.92 3.26
N ALA A 247 18.58 15.61 3.58
CA ALA A 247 18.58 17.02 3.97
C ALA A 247 17.92 17.92 2.92
N ALA A 248 18.34 17.81 1.65
CA ALA A 248 17.81 18.64 0.57
C ALA A 248 16.31 18.41 0.34
N VAL A 249 15.84 17.16 0.49
CA VAL A 249 14.41 16.86 0.35
C VAL A 249 13.60 17.34 1.55
N VAL A 250 14.14 17.22 2.77
CA VAL A 250 13.49 17.76 3.98
C VAL A 250 13.33 19.26 3.89
N ASP A 251 14.36 19.99 3.48
CA ASP A 251 14.31 21.45 3.38
C ASP A 251 13.28 21.88 2.32
N ALA A 252 13.30 21.25 1.14
CA ALA A 252 12.30 21.49 0.10
C ALA A 252 10.86 21.16 0.55
N ALA A 253 10.68 20.08 1.33
CA ALA A 253 9.38 19.72 1.87
C ALA A 253 8.89 20.72 2.92
N CYS A 254 9.77 21.24 3.78
CA CYS A 254 9.42 22.28 4.74
C CYS A 254 9.01 23.58 4.03
N ASP A 255 9.73 23.95 2.97
CA ASP A 255 9.39 25.12 2.14
C ASP A 255 8.05 24.95 1.43
N TRP A 256 7.76 23.74 0.92
CA TRP A 256 6.43 23.40 0.40
C TRP A 256 5.34 23.58 1.45
N VAL A 257 5.52 23.03 2.65
CA VAL A 257 4.53 23.14 3.75
C VAL A 257 4.24 24.60 4.10
N ARG A 258 5.26 25.47 4.09
CA ARG A 258 5.08 26.92 4.32
C ARG A 258 4.34 27.58 3.16
N ARG A 259 4.72 27.28 1.92
CA ARG A 259 4.08 27.83 0.71
C ARG A 259 2.61 27.43 0.60
N VAL A 260 2.27 26.17 0.85
CA VAL A 260 0.87 25.74 0.78
C VAL A 260 0.02 26.46 1.82
N ARG A 261 0.54 26.72 3.03
CA ARG A 261 -0.20 27.46 4.06
C ARG A 261 -0.36 28.95 3.77
N SER A 262 0.68 29.58 3.21
CA SER A 262 0.70 31.02 2.93
C SER A 262 -0.03 31.39 1.63
N ASP A 263 0.22 30.64 0.55
CA ASP A 263 -0.25 30.97 -0.80
C ASP A 263 -1.33 30.00 -1.31
N GLY A 264 -1.43 28.80 -0.73
CA GLY A 264 -2.16 27.67 -1.32
C GLY A 264 -3.65 27.91 -1.53
N MET A 265 -4.27 28.77 -0.72
CA MET A 265 -5.66 29.18 -0.89
C MET A 265 -5.92 29.83 -2.26
N ASN A 266 -4.92 30.51 -2.84
CA ASN A 266 -5.04 31.19 -4.12
C ASN A 266 -4.73 30.29 -5.32
N TRP A 267 -4.26 29.06 -5.10
CA TRP A 267 -3.95 28.14 -6.19
C TRP A 267 -5.22 27.46 -6.73
N THR A 268 -5.15 27.09 -8.01
CA THR A 268 -6.13 26.26 -8.70
C THR A 268 -5.48 24.96 -9.15
N VAL A 269 -6.22 23.86 -9.05
CA VAL A 269 -5.80 22.55 -9.56
C VAL A 269 -6.24 22.37 -11.03
N CYS A 270 -7.49 22.72 -11.33
CA CYS A 270 -8.09 22.58 -12.64
C CYS A 270 -8.54 23.94 -13.22
N PRO A 271 -8.69 24.09 -14.55
CA PRO A 271 -8.33 23.12 -15.60
C PRO A 271 -6.80 23.02 -15.83
N HIS A 272 -6.03 23.92 -15.22
CA HIS A 272 -4.58 23.91 -15.24
C HIS A 272 -4.04 24.16 -13.84
N PRO A 273 -3.13 23.31 -13.34
CA PRO A 273 -2.51 23.52 -12.04
C PRO A 273 -1.72 24.84 -12.02
N SER A 274 -2.01 25.71 -11.06
CA SER A 274 -1.29 26.97 -10.84
C SER A 274 0.20 26.73 -10.52
N VAL A 275 0.50 25.60 -9.87
CA VAL A 275 1.87 25.14 -9.58
C VAL A 275 2.00 23.64 -9.92
N PRO A 276 3.16 23.16 -10.38
CA PRO A 276 3.36 21.76 -10.77
C PRO A 276 3.05 20.73 -9.67
N GLU A 277 3.25 21.10 -8.40
CA GLU A 277 3.03 20.28 -7.21
C GLU A 277 1.56 19.88 -7.02
N LEU A 278 0.62 20.59 -7.65
CA LEU A 278 -0.82 20.28 -7.59
C LEU A 278 -1.25 19.18 -8.57
N ARG A 279 -0.33 18.64 -9.37
CA ARG A 279 -0.61 17.45 -10.20
C ARG A 279 -0.55 16.19 -9.34
N PRO A 280 -1.62 15.40 -9.26
CA PRO A 280 -1.62 14.18 -8.45
C PRO A 280 -0.64 13.12 -8.96
N ASN A 281 -0.30 12.20 -8.06
CA ASN A 281 0.44 10.98 -8.38
C ASN A 281 -0.46 9.75 -8.19
N MET A 282 -0.99 9.19 -9.28
CA MET A 282 -1.87 8.00 -9.22
C MET A 282 -1.14 6.69 -8.85
N GLY A 283 0.19 6.71 -8.84
CA GLY A 283 1.01 5.62 -8.32
C GLY A 283 1.08 5.59 -6.78
N ASN A 284 0.80 6.71 -6.10
CA ASN A 284 0.70 6.75 -4.66
C ASN A 284 -0.70 6.29 -4.22
N LYS A 285 -0.76 5.25 -3.38
CA LYS A 285 -2.01 4.70 -2.80
C LYS A 285 -2.23 5.13 -1.35
N GLU A 286 -1.29 5.88 -0.77
CA GLU A 286 -1.40 6.51 0.54
C GLU A 286 -2.06 7.89 0.39
N ASP A 287 -3.30 7.91 -0.09
CA ASP A 287 -3.99 9.12 -0.52
C ASP A 287 -5.37 9.34 0.12
N ALA A 288 -5.75 8.49 1.08
CA ALA A 288 -6.94 8.72 1.89
C ALA A 288 -6.85 10.05 2.69
N PRO A 289 -7.98 10.76 2.87
CA PRO A 289 -9.32 10.47 2.37
C PRO A 289 -9.62 11.21 1.06
N TRP A 290 -8.68 11.26 0.11
CA TRP A 290 -8.78 12.07 -1.10
C TRP A 290 -8.60 11.27 -2.40
N ALA A 291 -8.79 9.95 -2.36
CA ALA A 291 -8.59 9.08 -3.51
C ALA A 291 -9.53 9.46 -4.68
N GLU A 292 -10.83 9.65 -4.42
CA GLU A 292 -11.77 10.03 -5.49
C GLU A 292 -11.58 11.49 -5.94
N ALA A 293 -11.18 12.40 -5.04
CA ALA A 293 -10.82 13.76 -5.42
C ALA A 293 -9.61 13.80 -6.36
N LYS A 294 -8.55 13.04 -6.06
CA LYS A 294 -7.38 12.89 -6.94
C LYS A 294 -7.76 12.35 -8.30
N LYS A 295 -8.61 11.32 -8.34
CA LYS A 295 -9.08 10.73 -9.58
C LYS A 295 -9.87 11.74 -10.42
N ALA A 296 -10.77 12.50 -9.82
CA ALA A 296 -11.50 13.57 -10.50
C ALA A 296 -10.57 14.63 -11.09
N ILE A 297 -9.56 15.07 -10.32
CA ILE A 297 -8.53 16.01 -10.79
C ILE A 297 -7.78 15.42 -12.00
N VAL A 298 -7.33 14.18 -11.88
CA VAL A 298 -6.53 13.53 -12.91
C VAL A 298 -7.31 13.29 -14.20
N ASP A 299 -8.59 12.93 -14.08
CA ASP A 299 -9.50 12.76 -15.21
C ASP A 299 -9.72 14.10 -15.94
N GLU A 300 -9.86 15.22 -15.20
CA GLU A 300 -10.01 16.55 -15.81
C GLU A 300 -8.71 17.05 -16.46
N LEU A 301 -7.54 16.70 -15.90
CA LEU A 301 -6.24 17.11 -16.43
C LEU A 301 -5.72 16.22 -17.56
N ASP A 302 -6.37 15.07 -17.80
CA ASP A 302 -5.82 13.96 -18.57
C ASP A 302 -4.36 13.66 -18.14
N ASP A 303 -4.09 13.64 -16.83
CA ASP A 303 -2.72 13.60 -16.32
C ASP A 303 -1.99 12.31 -16.71
N LEU A 304 -0.68 12.40 -16.99
CA LEU A 304 0.11 11.27 -17.48
C LEU A 304 0.26 10.13 -16.46
N THR A 305 0.05 10.38 -15.17
CA THR A 305 0.24 9.35 -14.13
C THR A 305 -0.84 8.26 -14.11
N VAL A 306 -1.93 8.41 -14.88
CA VAL A 306 -2.90 7.32 -15.13
C VAL A 306 -2.35 6.24 -16.05
N LEU A 307 -1.35 6.58 -16.87
CA LEU A 307 -0.85 5.68 -17.90
C LEU A 307 -0.07 4.53 -17.25
N TRP A 308 -0.29 3.34 -17.76
CA TRP A 308 0.45 2.16 -17.36
C TRP A 308 1.98 2.40 -17.38
N GLN A 309 2.65 2.15 -16.25
CA GLN A 309 4.11 2.31 -16.04
C GLN A 309 4.65 3.76 -16.05
N VAL A 310 3.79 4.77 -16.04
CA VAL A 310 4.18 6.19 -15.99
C VAL A 310 3.99 6.77 -14.58
N GLY A 311 5.07 6.81 -13.79
CA GLY A 311 5.07 7.47 -12.48
C GLY A 311 5.36 8.98 -12.55
N ALA A 312 5.23 9.68 -11.42
CA ALA A 312 5.42 11.14 -11.31
C ALA A 312 6.72 11.66 -11.96
N GLY A 313 7.85 10.97 -11.75
CA GLY A 313 9.14 11.39 -12.34
C GLY A 313 9.14 11.37 -13.88
N LYS A 314 8.49 10.38 -14.51
CA LYS A 314 8.31 10.30 -15.97
C LYS A 314 7.35 11.38 -16.47
N ARG A 315 6.24 11.60 -15.74
CA ARG A 315 5.30 12.70 -16.01
C ARG A 315 6.00 14.06 -15.97
N ASP A 316 6.84 14.30 -14.98
CA ASP A 316 7.56 15.58 -14.84
C ASP A 316 8.56 15.80 -15.97
N ALA A 317 9.24 14.74 -16.42
CA ALA A 317 10.13 14.80 -17.57
C ALA A 317 9.37 15.16 -18.86
N ALA A 318 8.22 14.53 -19.11
CA ALA A 318 7.36 14.84 -20.25
C ALA A 318 6.78 16.27 -20.17
N CYS A 319 6.35 16.71 -18.98
CA CYS A 319 5.86 18.07 -18.75
C CYS A 319 6.90 19.15 -19.07
N ARG A 320 8.20 18.89 -18.77
CA ARG A 320 9.31 19.78 -19.16
C ARG A 320 9.50 19.90 -20.67
N GLN A 321 9.08 18.89 -21.42
CA GLN A 321 9.04 18.90 -22.89
C GLN A 321 7.72 19.47 -23.45
N GLY A 322 6.82 19.94 -22.58
CA GLY A 322 5.54 20.52 -22.96
C GLY A 322 4.42 19.50 -23.21
N ILE A 323 4.63 18.22 -22.88
CA ILE A 323 3.60 17.16 -22.96
C ILE A 323 2.94 17.05 -21.58
N ARG A 324 1.70 17.53 -21.46
CA ARG A 324 1.02 17.71 -20.15
C ARG A 324 -0.24 16.86 -19.96
N SER A 325 -0.70 16.25 -21.05
CA SER A 325 -1.92 15.44 -21.12
C SER A 325 -1.63 14.20 -21.95
N TRP A 326 -2.18 13.05 -21.55
CA TRP A 326 -2.02 11.82 -22.34
C TRP A 326 -2.77 11.89 -23.68
N ARG A 327 -3.69 12.85 -23.85
CA ARG A 327 -4.38 13.11 -25.13
C ARG A 327 -3.54 13.91 -26.13
N ASP A 328 -2.44 14.53 -25.68
CA ASP A 328 -1.52 15.21 -26.58
C ASP A 328 -0.99 14.21 -27.62
N LYS A 329 -1.11 14.51 -28.91
CA LYS A 329 -0.65 13.61 -29.99
C LYS A 329 0.85 13.35 -29.97
N ARG A 330 1.63 14.20 -29.27
CA ARG A 330 3.06 14.01 -29.03
C ARG A 330 3.33 13.02 -27.88
N CYS A 331 2.32 12.70 -27.06
CA CYS A 331 2.42 11.71 -25.99
C CYS A 331 2.49 10.30 -26.59
N THR A 332 3.71 9.82 -26.79
CA THR A 332 4.02 8.43 -27.16
C THR A 332 4.66 7.71 -25.97
N ALA A 333 4.75 6.38 -26.03
CA ALA A 333 5.43 5.60 -24.99
C ALA A 333 6.87 6.10 -24.76
N GLU A 334 7.60 6.38 -25.84
CA GLU A 334 8.98 6.89 -25.78
C GLU A 334 9.05 8.31 -25.21
N ALA A 335 8.10 9.19 -25.58
CA ALA A 335 8.07 10.58 -25.11
C ALA A 335 7.86 10.68 -23.59
N VAL A 336 7.17 9.70 -22.99
CA VAL A 336 7.03 9.57 -21.52
C VAL A 336 8.10 8.66 -20.90
N GLY A 337 9.15 8.30 -21.65
CA GLY A 337 10.31 7.57 -21.15
C GLY A 337 10.14 6.06 -21.02
N ILE A 338 9.18 5.44 -21.72
CA ILE A 338 9.04 3.99 -21.84
C ILE A 338 9.65 3.53 -23.16
N THR A 339 10.87 3.00 -23.10
CA THR A 339 11.65 2.58 -24.28
C THR A 339 12.01 1.09 -24.29
N GLY A 340 11.66 0.35 -23.24
CA GLY A 340 11.99 -1.07 -23.13
C GLY A 340 11.22 -1.92 -24.15
N ALA A 341 11.90 -2.86 -24.83
CA ALA A 341 11.33 -3.67 -25.92
C ALA A 341 10.03 -4.42 -25.58
N LYS A 342 9.79 -4.73 -24.30
CA LYS A 342 8.53 -5.34 -23.84
C LYS A 342 7.47 -4.31 -23.46
N GLN A 343 7.85 -3.24 -22.76
CA GLN A 343 6.91 -2.28 -22.19
C GLN A 343 6.46 -1.21 -23.20
N GLN A 344 7.35 -0.81 -24.11
CA GLN A 344 7.07 0.23 -25.10
C GLN A 344 5.91 -0.16 -26.02
N PRO A 345 5.86 -1.36 -26.63
CA PRO A 345 4.74 -1.73 -27.52
C PRO A 345 3.40 -1.78 -26.78
N ILE A 346 3.41 -2.20 -25.51
CA ILE A 346 2.21 -2.29 -24.66
C ILE A 346 1.64 -0.89 -24.40
N LEU A 347 2.47 0.05 -23.92
CA LEU A 347 1.99 1.41 -23.65
C LEU A 347 1.59 2.12 -24.95
N GLN A 348 2.31 1.89 -26.05
CA GLN A 348 1.96 2.48 -27.33
C GLN A 348 0.60 2.01 -27.81
N ALA A 349 0.27 0.72 -27.69
CA ALA A 349 -1.05 0.20 -28.00
C ALA A 349 -2.16 0.85 -27.14
N ILE A 350 -1.92 1.03 -25.84
CA ILE A 350 -2.85 1.76 -24.95
C ILE A 350 -3.07 3.18 -25.44
N LEU A 351 -2.02 3.91 -25.79
CA LEU A 351 -2.12 5.29 -26.28
C LEU A 351 -2.86 5.34 -27.62
N ASP A 352 -2.49 4.47 -28.57
CA ASP A 352 -3.05 4.44 -29.92
C ASP A 352 -4.57 4.23 -29.91
N ILE A 353 -5.07 3.31 -29.07
CA ILE A 353 -6.52 3.05 -29.00
C ILE A 353 -7.30 4.14 -28.27
N ASN A 354 -6.68 4.83 -27.30
CA ASN A 354 -7.33 5.84 -26.48
C ASN A 354 -7.26 7.26 -27.06
N GLN A 355 -6.23 7.57 -27.87
CA GLN A 355 -6.07 8.88 -28.52
C GLN A 355 -6.84 8.99 -29.84
N ARG A 356 -7.40 7.90 -30.37
CA ARG A 356 -8.23 7.89 -31.59
C ARG A 356 -9.70 7.90 -31.23
N GLU A 357 -10.48 8.71 -31.94
CA GLU A 357 -11.95 8.73 -31.82
C GLU A 357 -12.59 7.77 -32.82
N ASP A 358 -11.93 7.54 -33.95
CA ASP A 358 -12.29 6.61 -35.02
C ASP A 358 -11.59 5.26 -34.87
N GLY A 359 -12.15 4.21 -35.49
CA GLY A 359 -11.59 2.86 -35.46
C GLY A 359 -12.19 1.95 -34.37
N PRO A 360 -11.57 0.78 -34.12
CA PRO A 360 -12.14 -0.22 -33.24
C PRO A 360 -12.08 0.20 -31.76
N THR A 361 -12.99 -0.37 -30.97
CA THR A 361 -13.07 -0.18 -29.51
C THR A 361 -12.16 -1.15 -28.74
N LEU A 362 -11.66 -2.19 -29.40
CA LEU A 362 -10.74 -3.19 -28.88
C LEU A 362 -9.65 -3.51 -29.94
N SER A 363 -8.42 -3.75 -29.51
CA SER A 363 -7.29 -4.14 -30.37
C SER A 363 -6.44 -5.20 -29.66
N PRO A 364 -5.79 -6.13 -30.39
CA PRO A 364 -5.81 -6.31 -31.84
C PRO A 364 -7.11 -6.94 -32.38
N ASP A 365 -7.30 -6.90 -33.70
CA ASP A 365 -8.44 -7.55 -34.37
C ASP A 365 -8.47 -9.07 -34.16
N ARG A 366 -7.29 -9.69 -34.01
CA ARG A 366 -7.15 -11.11 -33.72
C ARG A 366 -6.13 -11.33 -32.62
N VAL A 367 -6.48 -12.11 -31.61
CA VAL A 367 -5.59 -12.48 -30.49
C VAL A 367 -5.11 -13.91 -30.69
N THR A 368 -3.80 -14.07 -30.82
CA THR A 368 -3.08 -15.31 -31.09
C THR A 368 -2.34 -15.87 -29.87
N ALA A 369 -2.00 -15.03 -28.88
CA ALA A 369 -1.27 -15.44 -27.69
C ALA A 369 -2.02 -16.53 -26.92
N CYS A 370 -1.38 -17.70 -26.77
CA CYS A 370 -1.94 -18.88 -26.10
C CYS A 370 -3.32 -19.30 -26.62
N ARG A 371 -3.66 -18.98 -27.89
CA ARG A 371 -5.00 -19.20 -28.44
C ARG A 371 -5.41 -20.66 -28.46
N GLU A 372 -4.44 -21.58 -28.51
CA GLU A 372 -4.66 -23.02 -28.39
C GLU A 372 -5.23 -23.45 -27.03
N ILE A 373 -5.06 -22.63 -25.98
CA ILE A 373 -5.58 -22.91 -24.63
C ILE A 373 -6.97 -22.30 -24.45
N TRP A 374 -7.13 -20.99 -24.73
CA TRP A 374 -8.36 -20.26 -24.40
C TRP A 374 -9.32 -20.06 -25.57
N GLY A 375 -8.86 -20.27 -26.80
CA GLY A 375 -9.65 -20.17 -28.03
C GLY A 375 -10.68 -21.28 -28.23
N PRO A 376 -10.40 -22.55 -27.89
CA PRO A 376 -11.44 -23.58 -27.84
C PRO A 376 -12.55 -23.21 -26.84
N ASP A 377 -13.76 -23.68 -27.11
CA ASP A 377 -14.90 -23.57 -26.19
C ASP A 377 -15.17 -24.95 -25.57
N PRO A 378 -14.40 -25.34 -24.54
CA PRO A 378 -14.53 -26.66 -23.95
C PRO A 378 -15.85 -26.79 -23.19
N PRO A 379 -16.40 -28.01 -23.05
CA PRO A 379 -17.61 -28.25 -22.25
C PRO A 379 -17.47 -27.87 -20.77
N LEU A 380 -16.24 -27.69 -20.26
CA LEU A 380 -16.00 -27.18 -18.91
C LEU A 380 -14.70 -26.40 -18.80
N GLU A 381 -14.83 -25.21 -18.23
CA GLU A 381 -13.77 -24.32 -17.76
C GLU A 381 -14.27 -23.61 -16.49
N PHE A 382 -13.34 -23.20 -15.62
CA PHE A 382 -13.66 -22.49 -14.38
C PHE A 382 -13.05 -21.08 -14.38
N PHE A 383 -13.74 -20.15 -13.74
CA PHE A 383 -13.29 -18.79 -13.50
C PHE A 383 -13.26 -18.57 -11.99
N VAL A 384 -12.08 -18.31 -11.45
CA VAL A 384 -11.82 -18.36 -10.02
C VAL A 384 -11.14 -17.08 -9.56
N ASP A 385 -11.63 -16.55 -8.44
CA ASP A 385 -11.02 -15.46 -7.71
C ASP A 385 -10.96 -15.77 -6.21
N PHE A 386 -9.94 -15.24 -5.52
CA PHE A 386 -9.73 -15.45 -4.08
C PHE A 386 -9.71 -14.13 -3.34
N GLU A 387 -10.43 -14.08 -2.22
CA GLU A 387 -10.19 -13.04 -1.21
C GLU A 387 -9.27 -13.56 -0.11
N THR A 388 -8.32 -12.72 0.29
CA THR A 388 -7.29 -13.08 1.28
C THR A 388 -7.22 -12.07 2.41
N VAL A 389 -6.80 -12.54 3.58
CA VAL A 389 -6.34 -11.69 4.68
C VAL A 389 -4.83 -11.79 4.81
N THR A 390 -4.23 -10.75 5.41
CA THR A 390 -2.79 -10.67 5.68
C THR A 390 -2.48 -10.78 7.17
N ASP A 391 -1.20 -10.71 7.53
CA ASP A 391 -0.73 -10.68 8.92
C ASP A 391 -0.87 -9.30 9.60
N LEU A 392 -1.64 -8.37 9.00
CA LEU A 392 -1.85 -7.04 9.55
C LEU A 392 -2.86 -7.00 10.71
N ASN A 393 -3.74 -7.99 10.81
CA ASN A 393 -4.63 -8.12 11.98
C ASN A 393 -3.96 -8.91 13.10
N ASP A 394 -2.94 -8.28 13.69
CA ASP A 394 -2.21 -8.78 14.86
C ASP A 394 -2.91 -8.32 16.15
N ASP A 395 -3.02 -9.20 17.15
CA ASP A 395 -3.55 -8.87 18.49
C ASP A 395 -2.43 -8.53 19.50
N PHE A 396 -1.17 -8.69 19.07
CA PHE A 396 0.05 -8.42 19.84
C PHE A 396 0.20 -9.25 21.12
N SER A 397 -0.54 -10.35 21.26
CA SER A 397 -0.47 -11.24 22.43
C SER A 397 0.87 -11.97 22.55
N ASP A 398 1.56 -12.24 21.44
CA ASP A 398 2.89 -12.86 21.37
C ASP A 398 4.04 -11.83 21.18
N PHE A 399 3.78 -10.54 21.44
CA PHE A 399 4.80 -9.49 21.31
C PHE A 399 6.05 -9.84 22.16
N PRO A 400 7.28 -9.79 21.60
CA PRO A 400 7.69 -8.99 20.43
C PRO A 400 7.65 -9.72 19.09
N ARG A 401 7.20 -10.98 19.04
CA ARG A 401 6.98 -11.66 17.77
C ARG A 401 5.68 -11.16 17.17
N ARG A 402 5.69 -10.87 15.87
CA ARG A 402 4.48 -10.49 15.14
C ARG A 402 3.53 -11.70 15.07
N GLY A 403 2.25 -11.44 15.32
CA GLY A 403 1.16 -12.35 15.09
C GLY A 403 0.51 -12.13 13.72
N GLY A 404 -0.80 -12.37 13.67
CA GLY A 404 -1.58 -12.38 12.43
C GLY A 404 -1.30 -13.60 11.56
N GLN A 405 -2.28 -13.98 10.73
CA GLN A 405 -2.16 -15.16 9.86
C GLN A 405 -2.70 -14.83 8.46
N PRO A 406 -1.81 -14.76 7.45
CA PRO A 406 -2.25 -14.68 6.06
C PRO A 406 -2.95 -15.98 5.66
N MET A 407 -4.09 -15.87 4.99
CA MET A 407 -4.86 -17.02 4.49
C MET A 407 -5.89 -16.59 3.45
N ILE A 408 -6.35 -17.54 2.65
CA ILE A 408 -7.56 -17.43 1.85
C ILE A 408 -8.75 -17.56 2.79
N PHE A 409 -9.69 -16.61 2.74
CA PHE A 409 -10.94 -16.69 3.50
C PHE A 409 -12.17 -16.82 2.61
N MET A 410 -12.04 -16.56 1.30
CA MET A 410 -13.12 -16.70 0.35
C MET A 410 -12.58 -17.20 -0.99
N ILE A 411 -13.31 -18.12 -1.60
CA ILE A 411 -13.06 -18.62 -2.96
C ILE A 411 -14.33 -18.49 -3.78
N GLY A 412 -14.30 -17.71 -4.85
CA GLY A 412 -15.31 -17.71 -5.89
C GLY A 412 -14.97 -18.72 -6.97
N CYS A 413 -15.95 -19.49 -7.41
CA CYS A 413 -15.79 -20.42 -8.52
C CYS A 413 -17.03 -20.39 -9.40
N GLY A 414 -16.86 -19.91 -10.63
CA GLY A 414 -17.91 -19.88 -11.64
C GLY A 414 -17.60 -20.75 -12.85
N HIS A 415 -18.65 -21.22 -13.51
CA HIS A 415 -18.58 -21.97 -14.77
C HIS A 415 -19.87 -21.79 -15.57
N MET A 416 -19.84 -22.16 -16.85
CA MET A 416 -21.04 -22.24 -17.68
C MET A 416 -21.63 -23.65 -17.62
N GLU A 417 -22.94 -23.75 -17.41
CA GLU A 417 -23.70 -24.99 -17.49
C GLU A 417 -24.97 -24.74 -18.32
N ASN A 418 -25.11 -25.42 -19.46
CA ASN A 418 -26.22 -25.24 -20.42
C ASN A 418 -26.44 -23.76 -20.82
N ASP A 419 -25.37 -23.08 -21.22
CA ASP A 419 -25.35 -21.65 -21.58
C ASP A 419 -25.78 -20.69 -20.47
N ALA A 420 -25.90 -21.16 -19.22
CA ALA A 420 -26.17 -20.34 -18.05
C ALA A 420 -24.94 -20.25 -17.13
N TRP A 421 -24.71 -19.05 -16.59
CA TRP A 421 -23.69 -18.81 -15.57
C TRP A 421 -24.10 -19.47 -14.25
N THR A 422 -23.25 -20.34 -13.73
CA THR A 422 -23.39 -20.95 -12.40
C THR A 422 -22.21 -20.55 -11.55
N PHE A 423 -22.49 -20.03 -10.35
CA PHE A 423 -21.48 -19.58 -9.40
C PHE A 423 -21.66 -20.23 -8.03
N LYS A 424 -20.55 -20.52 -7.38
CA LYS A 424 -20.51 -20.92 -5.98
C LYS A 424 -19.38 -20.18 -5.25
N CYS A 425 -19.72 -19.62 -4.11
CA CYS A 425 -18.76 -19.03 -3.19
C CYS A 425 -18.50 -19.96 -2.00
N PHE A 426 -17.25 -20.01 -1.54
CA PHE A 426 -16.80 -20.76 -0.37
C PHE A 426 -16.19 -19.80 0.64
N THR A 427 -16.94 -19.47 1.68
CA THR A 427 -16.56 -18.49 2.70
C THR A 427 -16.17 -19.18 3.99
N ALA A 428 -14.99 -18.88 4.52
CA ALA A 428 -14.50 -19.43 5.77
C ALA A 428 -15.36 -18.93 6.95
N THR A 429 -15.74 -19.85 7.83
CA THR A 429 -16.55 -19.55 9.03
C THR A 429 -15.78 -18.78 10.11
N SER A 430 -14.45 -18.82 10.04
CA SER A 430 -13.51 -18.10 10.91
C SER A 430 -12.19 -17.88 10.17
N LEU A 431 -11.38 -16.91 10.63
CA LEU A 431 -10.03 -16.69 10.08
C LEU A 431 -9.01 -17.58 10.78
N THR A 432 -9.13 -18.89 10.54
CA THR A 432 -8.19 -19.90 11.05
C THR A 432 -7.67 -20.79 9.92
N PRO A 433 -6.44 -21.32 10.00
CA PRO A 433 -5.93 -22.26 8.99
C PRO A 433 -6.86 -23.47 8.78
N SER A 434 -7.51 -23.97 9.84
CA SER A 434 -8.45 -25.08 9.72
C SER A 434 -9.69 -24.72 8.90
N ALA A 435 -10.24 -23.50 9.06
CA ALA A 435 -11.37 -23.04 8.26
C ALA A 435 -10.97 -22.76 6.80
N GLU A 436 -9.77 -22.24 6.56
CA GLU A 436 -9.18 -22.12 5.21
C GLU A 436 -9.11 -23.51 4.53
N ALA A 437 -8.62 -24.54 5.24
CA ALA A 437 -8.53 -25.88 4.68
C ALA A 437 -9.89 -26.47 4.31
N VAL A 438 -10.94 -26.19 5.10
CA VAL A 438 -12.31 -26.64 4.79
C VAL A 438 -12.81 -26.03 3.49
N ILE A 439 -12.65 -24.72 3.28
CA ILE A 439 -13.15 -24.10 2.05
C ILE A 439 -12.36 -24.52 0.80
N ILE A 440 -11.06 -24.81 0.95
CA ILE A 440 -10.25 -25.36 -0.14
C ILE A 440 -10.69 -26.80 -0.46
N ASP A 441 -10.93 -27.63 0.56
CA ASP A 441 -11.48 -28.97 0.36
C ASP A 441 -12.82 -28.93 -0.37
N ASP A 442 -13.76 -28.10 0.10
CA ASP A 442 -15.09 -27.95 -0.48
C ASP A 442 -15.03 -27.43 -1.94
N TRP A 443 -14.11 -26.50 -2.23
CA TRP A 443 -13.91 -25.97 -3.57
C TRP A 443 -13.34 -27.01 -4.54
N ILE A 444 -12.30 -27.75 -4.12
CA ILE A 444 -11.71 -28.82 -4.94
C ILE A 444 -12.73 -29.94 -5.19
N ASP A 445 -13.46 -30.34 -4.15
CA ASP A 445 -14.50 -31.37 -4.25
C ASP A 445 -15.64 -30.89 -5.16
N HIS A 446 -16.03 -29.62 -5.09
CA HIS A 446 -17.00 -29.01 -6.00
C HIS A 446 -16.54 -29.04 -7.46
N MET A 447 -15.32 -28.59 -7.77
CA MET A 447 -14.78 -28.66 -9.13
C MET A 447 -14.73 -30.11 -9.63
N GLY A 448 -14.39 -31.06 -8.76
CA GLY A 448 -14.42 -32.49 -9.07
C GLY A 448 -15.81 -33.01 -9.42
N GLN A 449 -16.83 -32.61 -8.65
CA GLN A 449 -18.24 -32.97 -8.90
C GLN A 449 -18.75 -32.38 -10.22
N ILE A 450 -18.48 -31.10 -10.48
CA ILE A 450 -18.87 -30.45 -11.73
C ILE A 450 -18.15 -31.10 -12.92
N ARG A 451 -16.85 -31.39 -12.80
CA ARG A 451 -16.10 -32.12 -13.83
C ARG A 451 -16.73 -33.47 -14.18
N LEU A 452 -17.18 -34.23 -13.19
CA LEU A 452 -17.87 -35.51 -13.42
C LEU A 452 -19.25 -35.33 -14.07
N LYS A 453 -19.94 -34.21 -13.78
CA LYS A 453 -21.29 -33.91 -14.28
C LYS A 453 -21.28 -33.34 -15.70
N THR A 454 -20.40 -32.38 -15.99
CA THR A 454 -20.42 -31.55 -17.22
C THR A 454 -19.15 -31.68 -18.07
N GLY A 455 -18.06 -32.20 -17.52
CA GLY A 455 -16.74 -32.16 -18.15
C GLY A 455 -16.58 -33.03 -19.40
N ASN A 456 -17.53 -33.93 -19.72
CA ASN A 456 -17.51 -34.76 -20.94
C ASN A 456 -16.15 -35.44 -21.23
N GLY A 457 -15.50 -35.97 -20.19
CA GLY A 457 -14.19 -36.65 -20.31
C GLY A 457 -12.96 -35.73 -20.16
N ILE A 458 -13.13 -34.44 -19.91
CA ILE A 458 -12.02 -33.54 -19.55
C ILE A 458 -11.44 -33.95 -18.20
N GLU A 459 -10.17 -34.34 -18.17
CA GLU A 459 -9.47 -34.68 -16.94
C GLU A 459 -9.09 -33.44 -16.11
N ARG A 460 -8.60 -32.39 -16.77
CA ARG A 460 -8.08 -31.16 -16.14
C ARG A 460 -8.63 -29.90 -16.83
N PRO A 461 -9.86 -29.47 -16.47
CA PRO A 461 -10.42 -28.24 -17.01
C PRO A 461 -9.55 -27.04 -16.66
N VAL A 462 -9.47 -26.07 -17.58
CA VAL A 462 -8.71 -24.83 -17.38
C VAL A 462 -9.36 -24.01 -16.28
N VAL A 463 -8.54 -23.44 -15.40
CA VAL A 463 -8.97 -22.53 -14.33
C VAL A 463 -8.38 -21.15 -14.60
N TYR A 464 -9.22 -20.27 -15.14
CA TYR A 464 -8.85 -18.88 -15.42
C TYR A 464 -8.79 -18.08 -14.13
N HIS A 465 -7.78 -17.23 -14.05
CA HIS A 465 -7.68 -16.19 -13.03
C HIS A 465 -7.08 -14.91 -13.63
N TRP A 466 -7.23 -13.80 -12.91
CA TRP A 466 -6.68 -12.49 -13.30
C TRP A 466 -5.72 -11.95 -12.25
N SER A 467 -4.44 -12.38 -12.29
CA SER A 467 -3.47 -11.97 -11.26
C SER A 467 -2.70 -10.71 -11.69
N HIS A 468 -2.59 -9.72 -10.80
CA HIS A 468 -1.70 -8.57 -11.03
C HIS A 468 -0.23 -9.06 -11.09
N ALA A 469 0.49 -8.76 -12.17
CA ALA A 469 1.82 -9.32 -12.41
C ALA A 469 2.91 -8.97 -11.36
N GLU A 470 2.67 -8.03 -10.44
CA GLU A 470 3.65 -7.62 -9.42
C GLU A 470 3.50 -8.38 -8.09
N THR A 471 2.37 -9.05 -7.88
CA THR A 471 2.12 -9.99 -6.78
C THR A 471 1.46 -11.21 -7.39
N THR A 472 2.25 -12.24 -7.68
CA THR A 472 1.76 -13.59 -7.99
C THR A 472 0.82 -13.97 -6.85
N ASN A 473 -0.50 -13.88 -7.04
CA ASN A 473 -1.42 -13.81 -5.89
C ASN A 473 -2.20 -15.11 -5.70
N LEU A 474 -2.93 -15.61 -6.71
CA LEU A 474 -3.78 -16.77 -6.48
C LEU A 474 -3.02 -18.10 -6.37
N SER A 475 -2.14 -18.40 -7.34
CA SER A 475 -1.33 -19.62 -7.29
C SER A 475 -0.38 -19.62 -6.09
N THR A 476 0.15 -18.45 -5.72
CA THR A 476 1.00 -18.31 -4.53
C THR A 476 0.21 -18.41 -3.24
N ALA A 477 -0.99 -17.83 -3.15
CA ALA A 477 -1.87 -17.99 -1.99
C ALA A 477 -2.21 -19.47 -1.79
N TYR A 478 -2.64 -20.15 -2.86
CA TYR A 478 -2.90 -21.60 -2.84
C TYR A 478 -1.68 -22.41 -2.42
N ASN A 479 -0.52 -22.14 -3.04
CA ASN A 479 0.73 -22.83 -2.70
C ASN A 479 1.16 -22.57 -1.25
N ALA A 480 0.93 -21.36 -0.74
CA ALA A 480 1.14 -21.07 0.66
C ALA A 480 0.22 -21.94 1.53
N SER A 481 -1.07 -22.07 1.18
CA SER A 481 -2.03 -22.92 1.89
C SER A 481 -1.57 -24.39 1.89
N VAL A 482 -1.12 -24.91 0.75
CA VAL A 482 -0.51 -26.25 0.66
C VAL A 482 0.68 -26.39 1.61
N GLN A 483 1.55 -25.38 1.70
CA GLN A 483 2.69 -25.39 2.64
C GLN A 483 2.26 -25.36 4.11
N ARG A 484 1.15 -24.68 4.45
CA ARG A 484 0.56 -24.69 5.80
C ARG A 484 -0.11 -26.02 6.15
N HIS A 485 -0.61 -26.75 5.15
CA HIS A 485 -1.34 -28.00 5.29
C HIS A 485 -0.65 -29.16 4.54
N PRO A 486 0.56 -29.59 4.98
CA PRO A 486 1.33 -30.60 4.27
C PRO A 486 0.63 -31.96 4.18
N ASP A 487 -0.25 -32.28 5.14
CA ASP A 487 -1.10 -33.47 5.15
C ASP A 487 -2.17 -33.45 4.03
N LYS A 488 -2.58 -32.25 3.59
CA LYS A 488 -3.55 -32.05 2.51
C LYS A 488 -2.91 -31.99 1.13
N ALA A 489 -1.59 -31.80 1.03
CA ALA A 489 -0.87 -31.60 -0.24
C ALA A 489 -1.14 -32.71 -1.28
N GLY A 490 -1.34 -33.95 -0.83
CA GLY A 490 -1.70 -35.08 -1.72
C GLY A 490 -3.13 -35.01 -2.28
N LYS A 491 -4.09 -34.43 -1.55
CA LYS A 491 -5.47 -34.21 -2.00
C LYS A 491 -5.59 -32.95 -2.86
N TRP A 492 -4.86 -31.91 -2.50
CA TRP A 492 -4.86 -30.59 -3.13
C TRP A 492 -3.97 -30.55 -4.38
N SER A 493 -4.29 -31.38 -5.37
CA SER A 493 -3.62 -31.34 -6.67
C SER A 493 -3.74 -29.95 -7.28
N SER A 494 -2.64 -29.38 -7.76
CA SER A 494 -2.64 -28.04 -8.35
C SER A 494 -3.64 -27.95 -9.51
N PRO A 495 -4.59 -27.00 -9.48
CA PRO A 495 -5.48 -26.74 -10.62
C PRO A 495 -4.69 -26.44 -11.90
N HIS A 496 -5.34 -26.59 -13.06
CA HIS A 496 -4.77 -26.19 -14.33
C HIS A 496 -4.92 -24.66 -14.51
N TRP A 497 -4.15 -23.90 -13.71
CA TRP A 497 -4.19 -22.45 -13.68
C TRP A 497 -3.81 -21.82 -15.02
N PHE A 498 -4.58 -20.82 -15.44
CA PHE A 498 -4.26 -19.99 -16.60
C PHE A 498 -4.47 -18.50 -16.27
N ASP A 499 -3.37 -17.75 -16.25
CA ASP A 499 -3.37 -16.30 -15.95
C ASP A 499 -3.72 -15.51 -17.21
N PHE A 500 -5.00 -15.17 -17.37
CA PHE A 500 -5.47 -14.51 -18.59
C PHE A 500 -4.86 -13.12 -18.78
N LEU A 501 -4.56 -12.41 -17.68
CA LEU A 501 -3.92 -11.10 -17.73
C LEU A 501 -2.51 -11.19 -18.30
N LYS A 502 -1.69 -12.09 -17.76
CA LYS A 502 -0.28 -12.20 -18.12
C LYS A 502 -0.08 -12.89 -19.46
N GLU A 503 -0.76 -14.02 -19.68
CA GLU A 503 -0.51 -14.90 -20.82
C GLU A 503 -1.23 -14.43 -22.09
N VAL A 504 -2.28 -13.61 -21.98
CA VAL A 504 -3.04 -13.10 -23.13
C VAL A 504 -2.98 -11.58 -23.20
N MET A 505 -3.61 -10.89 -22.24
CA MET A 505 -3.85 -9.45 -22.33
C MET A 505 -2.56 -8.63 -22.44
N ARG A 506 -1.52 -8.99 -21.67
CA ARG A 506 -0.22 -8.30 -21.71
C ARG A 506 0.77 -8.89 -22.71
N ALA A 507 0.59 -10.15 -23.11
CA ALA A 507 1.48 -10.82 -24.04
C ALA A 507 1.33 -10.28 -25.47
N GLU A 508 0.09 -10.00 -25.90
CA GLU A 508 -0.24 -9.46 -27.23
C GLU A 508 -0.95 -8.09 -27.16
N PRO A 509 -0.61 -7.25 -26.16
CA PRO A 509 -1.31 -6.03 -25.79
C PRO A 509 -2.80 -5.90 -26.19
N VAL A 510 -3.65 -6.72 -25.60
CA VAL A 510 -5.11 -6.64 -25.81
C VAL A 510 -5.66 -5.43 -25.06
N VAL A 511 -5.90 -4.34 -25.78
CA VAL A 511 -6.26 -3.03 -25.22
C VAL A 511 -7.69 -2.65 -25.59
N VAL A 512 -8.36 -1.92 -24.69
CA VAL A 512 -9.76 -1.50 -24.86
C VAL A 512 -9.83 0.03 -24.73
N ARG A 513 -10.52 0.69 -25.66
CA ARG A 513 -10.71 2.14 -25.63
C ARG A 513 -11.39 2.56 -24.33
N GLY A 514 -10.82 3.52 -23.61
CA GLY A 514 -11.24 3.98 -22.30
C GLY A 514 -10.52 3.30 -21.12
N ALA A 515 -9.72 2.26 -21.37
CA ALA A 515 -8.84 1.66 -20.37
C ALA A 515 -7.38 2.12 -20.60
N LEU A 516 -6.76 2.68 -19.56
CA LEU A 516 -5.37 3.20 -19.59
C LEU A 516 -4.38 2.22 -18.92
N GLY A 517 -4.81 0.99 -18.69
CA GLY A 517 -4.10 -0.11 -18.03
C GLY A 517 -4.91 -1.41 -18.08
N PHE A 518 -4.46 -2.43 -17.36
CA PHE A 518 -4.99 -3.81 -17.47
C PHE A 518 -5.58 -4.39 -16.18
N GLY A 519 -5.97 -3.55 -15.21
CA GLY A 519 -6.72 -4.04 -14.05
C GLY A 519 -8.09 -4.60 -14.50
N LEU A 520 -8.56 -5.70 -13.91
CA LEU A 520 -9.82 -6.35 -14.28
C LEU A 520 -10.98 -5.34 -14.30
N LYS A 521 -11.14 -4.57 -13.21
CA LYS A 521 -12.14 -3.51 -13.06
C LYS A 521 -12.05 -2.44 -14.14
N MET A 522 -10.84 -2.10 -14.58
CA MET A 522 -10.62 -1.09 -15.62
C MET A 522 -11.01 -1.62 -17.02
N ILE A 523 -10.56 -2.83 -17.37
CA ILE A 523 -10.88 -3.48 -18.65
C ILE A 523 -12.38 -3.74 -18.75
N ALA A 524 -12.97 -4.35 -17.72
CA ALA A 524 -14.40 -4.67 -17.70
C ALA A 524 -15.27 -3.40 -17.80
N ARG A 525 -14.93 -2.31 -17.09
CA ARG A 525 -15.63 -1.02 -17.23
C ARG A 525 -15.57 -0.46 -18.64
N ALA A 526 -14.41 -0.56 -19.31
CA ALA A 526 -14.26 -0.13 -20.69
C ALA A 526 -15.08 -1.00 -21.66
N MET A 527 -15.00 -2.33 -21.51
CA MET A 527 -15.77 -3.27 -22.33
C MET A 527 -17.28 -3.12 -22.15
N HIS A 528 -17.76 -2.96 -20.92
CA HIS A 528 -19.18 -2.70 -20.63
C HIS A 528 -19.66 -1.39 -21.26
N ARG A 529 -18.88 -0.31 -21.17
CA ARG A 529 -19.20 0.98 -21.79
C ARG A 529 -19.41 0.89 -23.31
N HIS A 530 -18.69 -0.03 -23.96
CA HIS A 530 -18.82 -0.29 -25.40
C HIS A 530 -19.81 -1.41 -25.74
N GLY A 531 -20.56 -1.93 -24.76
CA GLY A 531 -21.54 -3.00 -24.96
C GLY A 531 -20.94 -4.37 -25.30
N LEU A 532 -19.64 -4.57 -25.00
CA LEU A 532 -18.92 -5.82 -25.30
C LEU A 532 -19.19 -6.90 -24.25
N ILE A 533 -19.48 -6.50 -23.02
CA ILE A 533 -19.87 -7.35 -21.89
C ILE A 533 -21.07 -6.73 -21.15
N GLN A 534 -21.74 -7.49 -20.28
CA GLN A 534 -23.01 -7.10 -19.66
C GLN A 534 -22.86 -6.75 -18.18
N THR A 535 -21.91 -7.37 -17.48
CA THR A 535 -21.78 -7.26 -16.03
C THR A 535 -20.90 -6.08 -15.63
N LEU A 536 -21.29 -5.40 -14.55
CA LEU A 536 -20.53 -4.31 -13.93
C LEU A 536 -20.75 -4.31 -12.41
N TRP A 537 -19.71 -3.94 -11.64
CA TRP A 537 -19.87 -3.62 -10.21
C TRP A 537 -20.91 -2.50 -10.01
N GLY A 538 -21.80 -2.68 -9.04
CA GLY A 538 -22.77 -1.66 -8.65
C GLY A 538 -22.14 -0.40 -8.03
N GLU A 539 -23.01 0.50 -7.54
CA GLU A 539 -22.60 1.68 -6.75
C GLU A 539 -22.10 1.24 -5.37
N GLY A 540 -20.84 0.82 -5.30
CA GLY A 540 -20.17 0.42 -4.07
C GLY A 540 -18.66 0.68 -4.15
N SER A 541 -18.08 1.08 -3.03
CA SER A 541 -16.65 1.34 -2.88
C SER A 541 -15.81 0.07 -2.68
N MET A 542 -16.45 -1.11 -2.59
CA MET A 542 -15.77 -2.36 -2.29
C MET A 542 -14.69 -2.70 -3.34
N ASP A 543 -13.50 -2.99 -2.83
CA ASP A 543 -12.32 -3.48 -3.54
C ASP A 543 -11.62 -4.55 -2.67
N GLY A 544 -10.51 -5.12 -3.15
CA GLY A 544 -9.81 -6.19 -2.42
C GLY A 544 -9.26 -5.77 -1.04
N LEU A 545 -8.89 -4.50 -0.84
CA LEU A 545 -8.47 -4.03 0.50
C LEU A 545 -9.68 -3.86 1.42
N GLY A 546 -10.79 -3.35 0.90
CA GLY A 546 -12.05 -3.24 1.62
C GLY A 546 -12.64 -4.60 2.00
N ALA A 547 -12.55 -5.60 1.10
CA ALA A 547 -12.94 -6.99 1.38
C ALA A 547 -12.12 -7.58 2.52
N MET A 548 -10.80 -7.34 2.53
CA MET A 548 -9.90 -7.78 3.60
C MET A 548 -10.27 -7.20 4.97
N VAL A 549 -10.48 -5.89 5.05
CA VAL A 549 -10.86 -5.22 6.32
C VAL A 549 -12.25 -5.64 6.75
N GLY A 550 -13.19 -5.71 5.80
CA GLY A 550 -14.56 -6.17 6.04
C GLY A 550 -14.58 -7.61 6.58
N ALA A 551 -13.70 -8.49 6.11
CA ALA A 551 -13.57 -9.85 6.64
C ALA A 551 -13.06 -9.89 8.08
N TRP A 552 -12.04 -9.10 8.42
CA TRP A 552 -11.59 -8.97 9.81
C TRP A 552 -12.70 -8.48 10.73
N TRP A 553 -13.43 -7.45 10.30
CA TRP A 553 -14.56 -6.91 11.03
C TRP A 553 -15.69 -7.94 11.21
N CYS A 554 -16.09 -8.62 10.13
CA CYS A 554 -17.14 -9.65 10.18
C CYS A 554 -16.77 -10.80 11.12
N CYS A 555 -15.53 -11.26 11.10
CA CYS A 555 -15.10 -12.34 11.98
C CYS A 555 -15.03 -11.92 13.46
N GLU A 556 -14.60 -10.68 13.74
CA GLU A 556 -14.65 -10.12 15.09
C GLU A 556 -16.09 -10.01 15.60
N GLU A 557 -17.01 -9.51 14.76
CA GLU A 557 -18.42 -9.36 15.09
C GLU A 557 -19.11 -10.71 15.27
N ALA A 558 -18.80 -11.69 14.40
CA ALA A 558 -19.31 -13.05 14.50
C ALA A 558 -18.90 -13.71 15.82
N ALA A 559 -17.62 -13.58 16.20
CA ALA A 559 -17.10 -14.13 17.44
C ALA A 559 -17.76 -13.51 18.68
N LYS A 560 -17.98 -12.18 18.68
CA LYS A 560 -18.63 -11.46 19.78
C LYS A 560 -20.09 -11.87 19.99
N ASN A 561 -20.82 -12.16 18.91
CA ASN A 561 -22.25 -12.42 18.94
C ASN A 561 -22.62 -13.91 18.77
N GLY A 562 -21.64 -14.82 18.68
CA GLY A 562 -21.89 -16.24 18.46
C GLY A 562 -22.54 -16.54 17.09
N LEU A 563 -22.28 -15.70 16.09
CA LEU A 563 -22.78 -15.86 14.72
C LEU A 563 -21.72 -16.54 13.84
N ARG A 564 -22.09 -16.94 12.63
CA ARG A 564 -21.12 -17.26 11.58
C ARG A 564 -20.82 -16.01 10.77
N SER A 565 -19.57 -15.83 10.34
CA SER A 565 -19.16 -14.69 9.51
C SER A 565 -19.99 -14.54 8.23
N CYS A 566 -20.34 -15.66 7.58
CA CYS A 566 -21.16 -15.69 6.37
C CYS A 566 -22.63 -15.27 6.57
N ASP A 567 -23.12 -15.21 7.82
CA ASP A 567 -24.47 -14.75 8.11
C ASP A 567 -24.54 -13.20 8.17
N ILE A 568 -23.39 -12.51 8.24
CA ILE A 568 -23.30 -11.05 8.33
C ILE A 568 -23.49 -10.41 6.95
N SER A 569 -24.28 -9.34 6.87
CA SER A 569 -24.63 -8.68 5.61
C SER A 569 -23.40 -8.20 4.83
N LEU A 570 -22.41 -7.63 5.52
CA LEU A 570 -21.18 -7.17 4.90
C LEU A 570 -20.38 -8.31 4.25
N MET A 571 -20.38 -9.51 4.85
CA MET A 571 -19.73 -10.67 4.22
C MET A 571 -20.45 -11.08 2.93
N LYS A 572 -21.79 -10.98 2.87
CA LYS A 572 -22.57 -11.24 1.66
C LYS A 572 -22.30 -10.23 0.55
N GLU A 573 -22.04 -8.97 0.91
CA GLU A 573 -21.59 -7.95 -0.04
C GLU A 573 -20.23 -8.30 -0.64
N ILE A 574 -19.30 -8.82 0.17
CA ILE A 574 -18.00 -9.34 -0.29
C ILE A 574 -18.18 -10.56 -1.20
N GLU A 575 -19.08 -11.49 -0.85
CA GLU A 575 -19.40 -12.64 -1.72
C GLU A 575 -19.93 -12.19 -3.09
N HIS A 576 -20.79 -11.16 -3.12
CA HIS A 576 -21.32 -10.61 -4.36
C HIS A 576 -20.24 -9.89 -5.18
N TYR A 577 -19.35 -9.13 -4.51
CA TYR A 577 -18.19 -8.51 -5.16
C TYR A 577 -17.31 -9.58 -5.85
N ASN A 578 -17.04 -10.68 -5.16
CA ASN A 578 -16.22 -11.77 -5.68
C ASN A 578 -16.90 -12.54 -6.84
N GLU A 579 -18.23 -12.71 -6.81
CA GLU A 579 -19.00 -13.24 -7.94
C GLU A 579 -18.81 -12.38 -9.20
N ILE A 580 -18.90 -11.06 -9.05
CA ILE A 580 -18.74 -10.12 -10.17
C ILE A 580 -17.35 -10.27 -10.77
N ASP A 581 -16.30 -10.37 -9.97
CA ASP A 581 -14.91 -10.57 -10.43
C ASP A 581 -14.78 -11.87 -11.26
N CYS A 582 -15.40 -12.97 -10.83
CA CYS A 582 -15.43 -14.22 -11.59
C CYS A 582 -16.23 -14.08 -12.90
N ARG A 583 -17.40 -13.43 -12.84
CA ARG A 583 -18.33 -13.32 -13.97
C ARG A 583 -17.79 -12.41 -15.08
N VAL A 584 -17.24 -11.25 -14.73
CA VAL A 584 -16.66 -10.34 -15.75
C VAL A 584 -15.45 -10.98 -16.42
N MET A 585 -14.66 -11.78 -15.69
CA MET A 585 -13.56 -12.54 -16.28
C MET A 585 -14.07 -13.53 -17.32
N MET A 586 -15.14 -14.27 -17.01
CA MET A 586 -15.81 -15.15 -17.97
C MET A 586 -16.28 -14.37 -19.21
N GLU A 587 -17.01 -13.27 -19.02
CA GLU A 587 -17.53 -12.46 -20.12
C GLU A 587 -16.41 -11.92 -21.02
N ILE A 588 -15.27 -11.53 -20.46
CA ILE A 588 -14.09 -11.09 -21.23
C ILE A 588 -13.54 -12.25 -22.08
N VAL A 589 -13.30 -13.41 -21.49
CA VAL A 589 -12.74 -14.58 -22.20
C VAL A 589 -13.69 -15.01 -23.34
N HIS A 590 -14.99 -15.10 -23.06
CA HIS A 590 -16.01 -15.48 -24.04
C HIS A 590 -16.16 -14.45 -25.16
N HIS A 591 -16.12 -13.16 -24.83
CA HIS A 591 -16.16 -12.09 -25.83
C HIS A 591 -14.98 -12.17 -26.78
N LEU A 592 -13.76 -12.30 -26.24
CA LEU A 592 -12.55 -12.42 -27.05
C LEU A 592 -12.57 -13.70 -27.88
N ARG A 593 -13.07 -14.81 -27.35
CA ARG A 593 -13.14 -16.10 -28.07
C ARG A 593 -14.01 -15.99 -29.32
N LYS A 594 -15.13 -15.27 -29.21
CA LYS A 594 -16.14 -15.14 -30.27
C LYS A 594 -15.78 -14.10 -31.34
N ASN A 595 -15.13 -13.01 -30.94
CA ASN A 595 -15.02 -11.81 -31.80
C ASN A 595 -13.58 -11.44 -32.19
N HIS A 596 -12.57 -12.00 -31.53
CA HIS A 596 -11.14 -11.75 -31.75
C HIS A 596 -10.38 -13.07 -31.83
#